data_AF-A0A439LEG2-F1
#
_entry.id   AF-A0A439LEG2-F1
#
_cell.length_a   1.000
_cell.length_b   1.000
_cell.length_c   1.000
_cell.angle_alpha   90.00
_cell.angle_beta   90.00
_cell.angle_gamma   90.00
#
_symmetry.space_group_name_H-M   'P 1'
#
loop_
_entity.id
_entity.type
_entity.pdbx_description
1 polymer ?
#
loop_
_entity_poly.entity_id
_entity_poly.type
_entity_poly.pdbx_seq_one_letter_code
_entity_poly.pdbx_strand_id
1 'polypeptide(L)'
;MTEVTPSAMNGPAAQTKAPAVKNPSLTKIGRTHTGFAAHGLYDPRNEHDACGVGFIANMKGVKSHQIVKDGLAVLENLTHRGAVGADPLMGDGAGVLVQLPDRFFREEMASQGVELPKPGHYAVGHVFMPRDPELQAHIEGIIAEVAHLEG
;
A
#
# COMPACT_ATOMS: atom_id res chain seq x y z
N MET A 1 -20.92 14.25 -48.33
CA MET A 1 -21.92 15.18 -47.78
C MET A 1 -23.06 14.35 -47.22
N THR A 2 -23.00 14.02 -45.94
CA THR A 2 -24.07 13.34 -45.21
C THR A 2 -24.98 14.40 -44.61
N GLU A 3 -26.22 14.45 -45.07
CA GLU A 3 -27.22 15.40 -44.58
C GLU A 3 -27.58 15.10 -43.13
N VAL A 4 -27.43 16.11 -42.28
CA VAL A 4 -27.78 16.05 -40.86
C VAL A 4 -29.25 16.47 -40.74
N THR A 5 -30.12 15.55 -40.34
CA THR A 5 -31.53 15.87 -40.03
C THR A 5 -31.58 16.69 -38.74
N PRO A 6 -32.14 17.92 -38.73
CA PRO A 6 -32.31 18.67 -37.49
C PRO A 6 -33.55 18.14 -36.76
N SER A 7 -33.41 17.83 -35.47
CA SER A 7 -34.54 17.49 -34.61
C SER A 7 -35.37 18.76 -34.36
N ALA A 8 -36.63 18.75 -34.80
CA ALA A 8 -37.57 19.85 -34.60
C ALA A 8 -37.88 20.02 -33.10
N MET A 9 -37.54 21.18 -32.55
CA MET A 9 -38.01 21.65 -31.23
C MET A 9 -39.23 22.54 -31.47
N ASN A 10 -40.44 21.97 -31.46
CA ASN A 10 -41.70 22.72 -31.35
C ASN A 10 -42.77 21.85 -30.68
N GLY A 11 -42.74 21.83 -29.35
CA GLY A 11 -43.83 21.37 -28.50
C GLY A 11 -44.09 22.42 -27.42
N PRO A 12 -45.35 22.63 -26.98
CA PRO A 12 -45.68 23.68 -26.02
C PRO A 12 -44.88 23.46 -24.73
N ALA A 13 -44.29 24.55 -24.22
CA ALA A 13 -43.55 24.55 -22.97
C ALA A 13 -44.46 24.03 -21.84
N ALA A 14 -44.26 22.78 -21.44
CA ALA A 14 -44.92 22.21 -20.29
C ALA A 14 -44.40 22.96 -19.05
N GLN A 15 -45.26 23.77 -18.46
CA GLN A 15 -45.06 24.31 -17.12
C GLN A 15 -45.08 23.14 -16.14
N THR A 16 -43.94 22.50 -15.91
CA THR A 16 -43.75 21.67 -14.73
C THR A 16 -43.29 22.59 -13.62
N LYS A 17 -44.23 22.97 -12.74
CA LYS A 17 -43.91 23.52 -11.43
C LYS A 17 -42.79 22.67 -10.83
N ALA A 18 -41.60 23.27 -10.65
CA ALA A 18 -40.57 22.66 -9.84
C ALA A 18 -41.19 22.40 -8.45
N PRO A 19 -41.24 21.15 -7.97
CA PRO A 19 -41.60 20.94 -6.59
C PRO A 19 -40.55 21.67 -5.76
N ALA A 20 -41.00 22.48 -4.81
CA ALA A 20 -40.13 23.14 -3.86
C ALA A 20 -39.13 22.11 -3.34
N VAL A 21 -37.83 22.36 -3.55
CA VAL A 21 -36.75 21.60 -2.94
C VAL A 21 -36.95 21.80 -1.44
N LYS A 22 -37.64 20.85 -0.80
CA LYS A 22 -37.59 20.72 0.64
C LYS A 22 -36.13 20.47 0.93
N ASN A 23 -35.45 21.46 1.51
CA ASN A 23 -34.16 21.26 2.15
C ASN A 23 -34.31 19.95 2.95
N PRO A 24 -33.57 18.87 2.62
CA PRO A 24 -33.55 17.75 3.51
C PRO A 24 -32.96 18.35 4.78
N SER A 25 -33.79 18.43 5.81
CA SER A 25 -33.35 18.63 7.18
C SER A 25 -32.03 17.90 7.34
N LEU A 26 -30.99 18.59 7.83
CA LEU A 26 -29.71 18.02 8.22
C LEU A 26 -30.00 16.69 8.91
N THR A 27 -29.93 15.61 8.12
CA THR A 27 -30.22 14.29 8.64
C THR A 27 -28.95 14.01 9.39
N LYS A 28 -29.02 14.03 10.73
CA LYS A 28 -27.91 13.63 11.58
C LYS A 28 -27.26 12.43 10.89
N ILE A 29 -26.03 12.59 10.41
CA ILE A 29 -25.22 11.50 9.88
C ILE A 29 -25.00 10.60 11.09
N GLY A 30 -25.95 9.71 11.31
CA GLY A 30 -25.97 8.81 12.45
C GLY A 30 -24.86 7.83 12.22
N ARG A 31 -23.75 8.00 12.94
CA ARG A 31 -22.78 6.92 13.11
C ARG A 31 -23.54 5.74 13.71
N THR A 32 -23.63 4.66 12.96
CA THR A 32 -24.01 3.36 13.52
C THR A 32 -22.79 2.79 14.22
N HIS A 33 -22.98 1.80 15.12
CA HIS A 33 -21.87 1.12 15.79
C HIS A 33 -20.86 0.46 14.84
N THR A 34 -21.19 0.37 13.54
CA THR A 34 -20.42 -0.32 12.50
C THR A 34 -20.07 0.55 11.28
N GLY A 35 -20.30 1.88 11.31
CA GLY A 35 -19.95 2.77 10.19
C GLY A 35 -20.97 3.88 9.89
N PHE A 36 -20.81 4.52 8.73
CA PHE A 36 -21.75 5.54 8.24
C PHE A 36 -23.10 4.90 7.88
N ALA A 37 -24.20 5.63 8.09
CA ALA A 37 -25.51 5.22 7.61
C ALA A 37 -25.62 5.37 6.09
N ALA A 38 -26.42 4.52 5.43
CA ALA A 38 -26.70 4.65 4.01
C ALA A 38 -27.23 6.05 3.66
N HIS A 39 -26.70 6.66 2.60
CA HIS A 39 -27.05 8.03 2.20
C HIS A 39 -26.97 8.21 0.68
N GLY A 40 -28.10 8.51 0.03
CA GLY A 40 -28.17 8.55 -1.43
C GLY A 40 -27.90 7.17 -2.04
N LEU A 41 -26.98 7.08 -3.01
CA LEU A 41 -26.54 5.82 -3.63
C LEU A 41 -25.48 5.07 -2.80
N TYR A 42 -25.00 5.65 -1.70
CA TYR A 42 -24.03 5.00 -0.82
C TYR A 42 -24.70 3.92 0.03
N ASP A 43 -24.24 2.69 -0.13
CA ASP A 43 -24.58 1.56 0.72
C ASP A 43 -23.33 1.13 1.52
N PRO A 44 -23.31 1.29 2.86
CA PRO A 44 -22.17 0.92 3.70
C PRO A 44 -21.76 -0.55 3.58
N ARG A 45 -22.64 -1.43 3.06
CA ARG A 45 -22.32 -2.84 2.80
C ARG A 45 -21.28 -3.04 1.69
N ASN A 46 -21.08 -2.04 0.84
CA ASN A 46 -20.10 -2.07 -0.25
C ASN A 46 -18.75 -1.45 0.13
N GLU A 47 -18.58 -1.02 1.39
CA GLU A 47 -17.32 -0.47 1.89
C GLU A 47 -16.32 -1.59 2.18
N HIS A 48 -15.15 -1.54 1.54
CA HIS A 48 -14.10 -2.55 1.70
C HIS A 48 -12.71 -1.89 1.74
N ASP A 49 -11.94 -2.18 2.80
CA ASP A 49 -10.53 -1.78 2.89
C ASP A 49 -9.68 -2.56 1.87
N ALA A 50 -8.91 -1.83 1.06
CA ALA A 50 -8.15 -2.35 -0.07
C ALA A 50 -6.69 -2.76 0.26
N CYS A 51 -6.39 -3.18 1.49
CA CYS A 51 -5.05 -3.64 1.87
C CYS A 51 -5.08 -4.92 2.72
N GLY A 52 -4.37 -5.96 2.26
CA GLY A 52 -4.14 -7.19 3.01
C GLY A 52 -2.90 -7.13 3.89
N VAL A 53 -2.99 -7.61 5.13
CA VAL A 53 -1.85 -7.83 6.02
C VAL A 53 -1.94 -9.20 6.66
N GLY A 54 -0.79 -9.81 6.94
CA GLY A 54 -0.70 -11.08 7.65
C GLY A 54 0.65 -11.21 8.34
N PHE A 55 0.74 -12.11 9.31
CA PHE A 55 1.98 -12.40 10.01
C PHE A 55 2.07 -13.89 10.32
N ILE A 56 3.30 -14.38 10.45
CA ILE A 56 3.58 -15.76 10.82
C ILE A 56 4.65 -15.74 11.88
N ALA A 57 4.41 -16.49 12.96
CA ALA A 57 5.34 -16.62 14.06
C ALA A 57 5.51 -18.09 14.43
N ASN A 58 6.74 -18.50 14.64
CA ASN A 58 7.02 -19.79 15.26
C ASN A 58 6.92 -19.63 16.79
N MET A 59 5.91 -20.24 17.40
CA MET A 59 5.65 -20.12 18.84
C MET A 59 6.79 -20.64 19.74
N LYS A 60 7.68 -21.49 19.20
CA LYS A 60 8.86 -21.99 19.90
C LYS A 60 10.11 -21.12 19.66
N GLY A 61 9.99 -20.02 18.90
CA GLY A 61 11.09 -19.12 18.57
C GLY A 61 12.14 -19.73 17.63
N VAL A 62 11.85 -20.86 16.98
CA VAL A 62 12.81 -21.52 16.10
C VAL A 62 12.85 -20.80 14.75
N LYS A 63 14.03 -20.28 14.38
CA LYS A 63 14.28 -19.68 13.07
C LYS A 63 14.21 -20.75 11.97
N SER A 64 13.45 -20.50 10.92
CA SER A 64 13.33 -21.39 9.77
C SER A 64 13.02 -20.60 8.51
N HIS A 65 13.60 -21.02 7.38
CA HIS A 65 13.25 -20.48 6.07
C HIS A 65 11.78 -20.79 5.69
N GLN A 66 11.15 -21.79 6.33
CA GLN A 66 9.73 -22.09 6.12
C GLN A 66 8.82 -20.89 6.44
N ILE A 67 9.12 -20.13 7.50
CA ILE A 67 8.33 -18.94 7.87
C ILE A 67 8.34 -17.89 6.75
N VAL A 68 9.47 -17.75 6.04
CA VAL A 68 9.57 -16.84 4.90
C VAL A 68 8.71 -17.33 3.74
N LYS A 69 8.78 -18.64 3.41
CA LYS A 69 7.95 -19.26 2.37
C LYS A 69 6.46 -19.10 2.67
N ASP A 70 6.07 -19.36 3.91
CA ASP A 70 4.67 -19.22 4.33
C ASP A 70 4.23 -17.75 4.25
N GLY A 71 5.11 -16.79 4.60
CA GLY A 71 4.83 -15.36 4.46
C GLY A 71 4.64 -14.92 3.01
N LEU A 72 5.43 -15.46 2.08
CA LEU A 72 5.23 -15.24 0.65
C LEU A 72 3.91 -15.84 0.16
N ALA A 73 3.56 -17.05 0.62
CA ALA A 73 2.27 -17.66 0.31
C ALA A 73 1.10 -16.81 0.83
N VAL A 74 1.22 -16.15 1.98
CA VAL A 74 0.22 -15.19 2.45
C VAL A 74 0.07 -14.03 1.45
N LEU A 75 1.16 -13.43 0.96
CA LEU A 75 1.09 -12.34 -0.02
C LEU A 75 0.44 -12.78 -1.33
N GLU A 76 0.77 -13.96 -1.84
CA GLU A 76 0.15 -14.53 -3.05
C GLU A 76 -1.38 -14.67 -2.90
N ASN A 77 -1.84 -15.04 -1.70
CA ASN A 77 -3.27 -15.19 -1.39
C ASN A 77 -3.99 -13.85 -1.11
N LEU A 78 -3.26 -12.73 -0.96
CA LEU A 78 -3.83 -11.40 -0.73
C LEU A 78 -3.96 -10.56 -2.01
N THR A 79 -3.63 -11.12 -3.18
CA THR A 79 -3.71 -10.45 -4.49
C THR A 79 -5.11 -9.90 -4.80
N HIS A 80 -6.18 -10.57 -4.37
CA HIS A 80 -7.56 -10.10 -4.51
C HIS A 80 -7.88 -8.82 -3.71
N ARG A 81 -7.00 -8.42 -2.79
CA ARG A 81 -7.07 -7.17 -2.03
C ARG A 81 -6.10 -6.12 -2.55
N GLY A 82 -5.25 -6.42 -3.53
CA GLY A 82 -4.36 -5.44 -4.13
C GLY A 82 -5.10 -4.53 -5.09
N ALA A 83 -4.63 -3.29 -5.23
CA ALA A 83 -5.07 -2.46 -6.34
C ALA A 83 -4.61 -3.09 -7.66
N VAL A 84 -5.55 -3.25 -8.59
CA VAL A 84 -5.26 -3.74 -9.94
C VAL A 84 -5.29 -2.53 -10.87
N GLY A 85 -4.14 -2.21 -11.46
CA GLY A 85 -4.01 -1.18 -12.48
C GLY A 85 -4.42 -1.66 -13.87
N ALA A 86 -4.33 -0.77 -14.88
CA ALA A 86 -4.54 -1.15 -16.28
C ALA A 86 -3.38 -1.99 -16.85
N ASP A 87 -2.19 -1.90 -16.25
CA ASP A 87 -1.01 -2.72 -16.59
C ASP A 87 -0.94 -3.93 -15.64
N PRO A 88 -1.00 -5.17 -16.16
CA PRO A 88 -0.92 -6.37 -15.33
C PRO A 88 0.43 -6.56 -14.62
N LEU A 89 1.48 -5.81 -15.01
CA LEU A 89 2.79 -5.84 -14.36
C LEU A 89 2.95 -4.79 -13.26
N MET A 90 1.97 -3.90 -13.10
CA MET A 90 1.99 -2.82 -12.12
C MET A 90 1.13 -3.18 -10.91
N GLY A 91 1.68 -2.96 -9.71
CA GLY A 91 0.92 -3.00 -8.45
C GLY A 91 1.39 -1.90 -7.52
N ASP A 92 0.53 -1.49 -6.58
CA ASP A 92 0.81 -0.39 -5.65
C ASP A 92 1.95 -0.73 -4.67
N GLY A 93 2.11 -2.02 -4.34
CA GLY A 93 3.23 -2.52 -3.53
C GLY A 93 2.90 -3.80 -2.75
N ALA A 94 3.95 -4.58 -2.50
CA ALA A 94 3.93 -5.72 -1.58
C ALA A 94 5.29 -5.81 -0.87
N GLY A 95 5.29 -6.33 0.36
CA GLY A 95 6.53 -6.43 1.14
C GLY A 95 6.43 -7.45 2.25
N VAL A 96 7.59 -7.96 2.67
CA VAL A 96 7.74 -8.84 3.83
C VAL A 96 8.80 -8.27 4.75
N LEU A 97 8.48 -8.17 6.04
CA LEU A 97 9.45 -7.86 7.08
C LEU A 97 9.86 -9.15 7.77
N VAL A 98 11.16 -9.40 7.82
CA VAL A 98 11.74 -10.59 8.45
C VAL A 98 12.79 -10.18 9.49
N GLN A 99 13.12 -11.10 10.38
CA GLN A 99 14.30 -10.94 11.24
C GLN A 99 15.57 -10.88 10.37
N LEU A 100 16.59 -10.16 10.85
CA LEU A 100 17.89 -10.07 10.19
C LEU A 100 18.44 -11.49 9.88
N PRO A 101 18.62 -11.86 8.59
CA PRO A 101 19.10 -13.19 8.21
C PRO A 101 20.62 -13.29 8.42
N ASP A 102 21.03 -13.45 9.68
CA ASP A 102 22.46 -13.43 10.08
C ASP A 102 23.35 -14.38 9.28
N ARG A 103 22.88 -15.61 9.04
CA ARG A 103 23.63 -16.59 8.26
C ARG A 103 23.97 -16.06 6.86
N PHE A 104 23.01 -15.46 6.17
CA PHE A 104 23.20 -14.91 4.83
C PHE A 104 24.24 -13.79 4.85
N PHE A 105 24.04 -12.77 5.69
CA PHE A 105 24.97 -11.63 5.77
C PHE A 105 26.39 -12.06 6.19
N ARG A 106 26.51 -13.03 7.09
CA ARG A 106 27.81 -13.54 7.53
C ARG A 106 28.56 -14.26 6.41
N GLU A 107 27.87 -15.10 5.63
CA GLU A 107 28.44 -15.77 4.46
C GLU A 107 28.86 -14.74 3.39
N GLU A 108 28.01 -13.77 3.07
CA GLU A 108 28.29 -12.72 2.07
C GLU A 108 29.45 -11.80 2.48
N MET A 109 29.50 -11.35 3.73
CA MET A 109 30.57 -10.47 4.22
C MET A 109 31.91 -11.20 4.36
N ALA A 110 31.89 -12.48 4.80
CA ALA A 110 33.10 -13.29 4.87
C ALA A 110 33.74 -13.48 3.49
N SER A 111 32.92 -13.60 2.43
CA SER A 111 33.40 -13.69 1.05
C SER A 111 34.17 -12.42 0.59
N GLN A 112 33.90 -11.29 1.24
CA GLN A 112 34.53 -9.99 1.00
C GLN A 112 35.65 -9.70 2.02
N GLY A 113 36.03 -10.67 2.86
CA GLY A 113 37.06 -10.51 3.89
C GLY A 113 36.61 -9.74 5.13
N VAL A 114 35.29 -9.55 5.32
CA VAL A 114 34.72 -8.84 6.46
C VAL A 114 34.14 -9.85 7.46
N GLU A 115 34.69 -9.88 8.67
CA GLU A 115 34.15 -10.67 9.77
C GLU A 115 33.07 -9.87 10.52
N LEU A 116 31.82 -10.34 10.46
CA LEU A 116 30.72 -9.68 11.17
C LEU A 116 30.76 -9.94 12.68
N PRO A 117 30.44 -8.94 13.52
CA PRO A 117 30.19 -9.13 14.94
C PRO A 117 29.11 -10.18 15.23
N LYS A 118 28.96 -10.53 16.51
CA LYS A 118 27.89 -11.44 16.96
C LYS A 118 26.52 -10.85 16.62
N PRO A 119 25.47 -11.68 16.39
CA PRO A 119 24.11 -11.19 16.21
C PRO A 119 23.71 -10.21 17.32
N GLY A 120 23.12 -9.07 16.95
CA GLY A 120 22.78 -7.98 17.88
C GLY A 120 23.89 -6.95 18.09
N HIS A 121 25.10 -7.20 17.60
CA HIS A 121 26.22 -6.25 17.60
C HIS A 121 26.53 -5.70 16.20
N TYR A 122 25.64 -5.93 15.24
CA TYR A 122 25.67 -5.30 13.92
C TYR A 122 24.24 -5.11 13.43
N ALA A 123 24.05 -4.16 12.53
CA ALA A 123 22.78 -3.83 11.91
C ALA A 123 22.90 -3.81 10.39
N VAL A 124 21.76 -3.86 9.70
CA VAL A 124 21.68 -3.69 8.25
C VAL A 124 20.63 -2.63 7.97
N GLY A 125 21.00 -1.63 7.16
CA GLY A 125 20.07 -0.66 6.59
C GLY A 125 19.72 -1.05 5.15
N HIS A 126 18.42 -1.05 4.82
CA HIS A 126 17.96 -1.15 3.43
C HIS A 126 17.37 0.20 3.04
N VAL A 127 18.04 0.90 2.13
CA VAL A 127 17.72 2.28 1.76
C VAL A 127 17.52 2.37 0.25
N PHE A 128 16.47 3.05 -0.19
CA PHE A 128 16.31 3.44 -1.58
C PHE A 128 17.12 4.70 -1.86
N MET A 129 18.00 4.63 -2.85
CA MET A 129 18.89 5.71 -3.23
C MET A 129 18.50 6.32 -4.59
N PRO A 130 18.76 7.63 -4.81
CA PRO A 130 18.73 8.21 -6.15
C PRO A 130 19.65 7.44 -7.10
N ARG A 131 19.40 7.47 -8.41
CA ARG A 131 20.31 6.83 -9.39
C ARG A 131 21.50 7.71 -9.78
N ASP A 132 21.43 9.00 -9.44
CA ASP A 132 22.49 9.95 -9.70
C ASP A 132 23.69 9.71 -8.76
N PRO A 133 24.91 9.48 -9.28
CA PRO A 133 26.06 9.14 -8.45
C PRO A 133 26.50 10.23 -7.47
N GLU A 134 26.36 11.51 -7.83
CA GLU A 134 26.75 12.62 -6.95
C GLU A 134 25.79 12.72 -5.76
N LEU A 135 24.48 12.58 -6.02
CA LEU A 135 23.47 12.51 -4.96
C LEU A 135 23.64 11.27 -4.08
N GLN A 136 23.99 10.11 -4.65
CA GLN A 136 24.29 8.91 -3.87
C GLN A 136 25.45 9.16 -2.90
N ALA A 137 26.60 9.62 -3.40
CA ALA A 137 27.78 9.88 -2.58
C ALA A 137 27.51 10.92 -1.47
N HIS A 138 26.71 11.94 -1.78
CA HIS A 138 26.30 12.93 -0.78
C HIS A 138 25.46 12.31 0.34
N ILE A 139 24.45 11.49 0.01
CA ILE A 139 23.60 10.82 1.00
C ILE A 139 24.38 9.78 1.81
N GLU A 140 25.26 9.01 1.16
CA GLU A 140 26.15 8.07 1.85
C GLU A 140 27.05 8.77 2.87
N GLY A 141 27.59 9.94 2.51
CA GLY A 141 28.36 10.78 3.43
C GLY A 141 27.56 11.18 4.66
N ILE A 142 26.30 11.62 4.48
CA ILE A 142 25.40 11.96 5.59
C ILE A 142 25.11 10.74 6.47
N ILE A 143 24.83 9.58 5.89
CA ILE A 143 24.58 8.35 6.65
C ILE A 143 25.81 7.97 7.46
N ALA A 144 27.00 8.02 6.87
CA ALA A 144 28.25 7.69 7.57
C ALA A 144 28.54 8.68 8.71
N GLU A 145 28.32 9.97 8.49
CA GLU A 145 28.48 11.01 9.51
C GLU A 145 27.54 10.76 10.69
N VAL A 146 26.24 10.60 10.43
CA VAL A 146 25.24 10.38 11.48
C VAL A 146 25.48 9.07 12.22
N ALA A 147 25.80 7.98 11.51
CA ALA A 147 26.12 6.71 12.16
C ALA A 147 27.33 6.84 13.09
N HIS A 148 28.37 7.58 12.69
CA HIS A 148 29.53 7.82 13.54
C HIS A 148 29.19 8.65 14.79
N LEU A 149 28.26 9.60 14.70
CA LEU A 149 27.83 10.42 15.82
C LEU A 149 27.02 9.65 16.88
N GLU A 150 26.32 8.59 16.47
CA GLU A 150 25.46 7.77 17.36
C GLU A 150 26.24 6.64 18.08
N GLY A 151 27.50 6.38 17.70
CA GLY A 151 28.40 5.40 18.32
C GLY A 151 28.33 3.99 17.73
#